data_AF-A0A226CZ61-F1
#
_entry.id   AF-A0A226CZ61-F1
#
_cell.length_a   1.000
_cell.length_b   1.000
_cell.length_c   1.000
_cell.angle_alpha   90.00
_cell.angle_beta   90.00
_cell.angle_gamma   90.00
#
_symmetry.space_group_name_H-M   'P 1'
#
loop_
_entity.id
_entity.type
_entity.pdbx_description
1 polymer ?
#
loop_
_entity_poly.entity_id
_entity_poly.type
_entity_poly.pdbx_seq_one_letter_code
_entity_poly.pdbx_strand_id
1 'polypeptide(L)'
;MADNNILGGWKKLYEFLRTLRGEASEEIIHDIKKLESLYKQDIHLINHIIFLRRCKKHGIMPKGLQLTEFPRRFGPHEKMNKMQQHTESRLLSCMININYTKSNKVQIDITKLRSRIRSAIPSLWNWPEEEIKKKYSKTLIVFIPPFNSQKRKKLTKNDSSLGHYVYRKPTQTCQYLNFRSFHPRAHKIGVIDTLLTRAIRLSDDEHVKDEIQLTKIILMKNEYPPSLINDRLRRVEKKCLQPRPNNKKDEEVKKRIILPWTGDVTSKIASYLRNKMDLDIGYFPGPKIGSIICNAKQKLEKPRAGVYSMQCNSCPAVYIGETERDFMIRITEHQNDIRRESTTSPVAAHMIENDHQLDPNSFKLVVPEQRRFFRKFKEALHIKKLTNKINISNGVNINPIWSSTLLNFL
;
A
#
# COMPACT_ATOMS: atom_id res chain seq x y z
N MET A 1 23.50 9.86 17.07
CA MET A 1 23.17 8.73 16.16
C MET A 1 22.43 7.71 17.01
N ALA A 2 21.11 7.62 16.87
CA ALA A 2 20.27 6.76 17.70
C ALA A 2 19.64 5.70 16.79
N ASP A 3 20.04 4.45 16.99
CA ASP A 3 19.55 3.28 16.27
C ASP A 3 18.07 3.04 16.54
N ASN A 4 17.21 3.69 15.76
CA ASN A 4 15.76 3.46 15.73
C ASN A 4 15.39 2.22 14.90
N ASN A 5 16.06 1.09 15.15
CA ASN A 5 15.62 -0.22 14.65
C ASN A 5 14.64 -0.85 15.64
N ILE A 6 13.37 -0.42 15.55
CA ILE A 6 12.22 -0.93 16.33
C ILE A 6 11.72 -2.31 15.80
N LEU A 7 12.39 -2.91 14.81
CA LEU A 7 12.04 -4.21 14.22
C LEU A 7 12.60 -5.45 14.96
N GLY A 8 13.26 -5.28 16.10
CA GLY A 8 14.00 -6.36 16.77
C GLY A 8 13.30 -7.07 17.92
N GLY A 9 11.97 -6.97 18.08
CA GLY A 9 11.35 -7.21 19.38
C GLY A 9 11.54 -8.59 20.03
N TRP A 10 11.02 -9.63 19.38
CA TRP A 10 11.22 -11.01 19.83
C TRP A 10 12.66 -11.48 19.68
N LYS A 11 13.39 -10.96 18.68
CA LYS A 11 14.80 -11.27 18.45
C LYS A 11 15.68 -10.82 19.62
N LYS A 12 15.47 -9.60 20.13
CA LYS A 12 16.13 -9.06 21.32
C LYS A 12 15.74 -9.81 22.59
N LEU A 13 14.48 -10.25 22.71
CA LEU A 13 14.05 -11.09 23.83
C LEU A 13 14.72 -12.47 23.79
N TYR A 14 14.82 -13.11 22.62
CA TYR A 14 15.50 -14.40 22.46
C TYR A 14 17.02 -14.29 22.69
N GLU A 15 17.65 -13.20 22.24
CA GLU A 15 19.05 -12.90 22.52
C GLU A 15 19.26 -12.67 24.03
N PHE A 16 18.36 -11.95 24.69
CA PHE A 16 18.38 -11.75 26.15
C PHE A 16 18.19 -13.06 26.92
N LEU A 17 17.24 -13.91 26.54
CA LEU A 17 17.03 -15.21 27.19
C LEU A 17 18.27 -16.12 27.05
N ARG A 18 19.05 -15.99 25.97
CA ARG A 18 20.33 -16.69 25.79
C ARG A 18 21.47 -16.14 26.65
N THR A 19 21.38 -14.88 27.08
CA THR A 19 22.35 -14.30 28.02
C THR A 19 22.13 -14.74 29.46
N LEU A 20 20.93 -15.22 29.81
CA LEU A 20 20.62 -15.84 31.10
C LEU A 20 21.10 -17.30 31.13
N ARG A 21 22.43 -17.51 31.08
CA ARG A 21 23.02 -18.84 31.17
C ARG A 21 22.73 -19.47 32.54
N GLY A 22 21.96 -20.57 32.55
CA GLY A 22 21.64 -21.38 33.72
C GLY A 22 20.14 -21.63 33.93
N GLU A 23 19.26 -20.70 33.55
CA GLU A 23 17.82 -20.77 33.85
C GLU A 23 16.93 -21.05 32.63
N ALA A 24 17.38 -20.76 31.40
CA ALA A 24 16.61 -20.99 30.18
C ALA A 24 17.34 -21.95 29.24
N SER A 25 16.93 -23.22 29.21
CA SER A 25 17.40 -24.17 28.18
C SER A 25 16.89 -23.76 26.79
N GLU A 26 17.59 -24.17 25.72
CA GLU A 26 17.13 -23.90 24.34
C GLU A 26 15.74 -24.50 24.06
N GLU A 27 15.32 -25.53 24.81
CA GLU A 27 13.96 -26.08 24.79
C GLU A 27 12.91 -25.06 25.26
N ILE A 28 13.20 -24.29 26.31
CA ILE A 28 12.28 -23.25 26.82
C ILE A 28 12.21 -22.08 25.82
N ILE A 29 13.32 -21.75 25.16
CA ILE A 29 13.33 -20.73 24.10
C ILE A 29 12.48 -21.20 22.90
N HIS A 30 12.55 -22.48 22.54
CA HIS A 30 11.69 -23.08 21.53
C HIS A 30 10.21 -23.00 21.93
N ASP A 31 9.90 -23.28 23.20
CA ASP A 31 8.54 -23.17 23.73
C ASP A 31 7.99 -21.75 23.69
N ILE A 32 8.81 -20.74 23.99
CA ILE A 32 8.39 -19.34 23.91
C ILE A 32 8.10 -18.94 22.45
N LYS A 33 8.90 -19.41 21.48
CA LYS A 33 8.62 -19.21 20.04
C LYS A 33 7.33 -19.89 19.61
N LYS A 34 7.10 -21.13 20.07
CA LYS A 34 5.87 -21.87 19.81
C LYS A 34 4.65 -21.15 20.42
N LEU A 35 4.79 -20.61 21.62
CA LEU A 35 3.77 -19.82 22.28
C LEU A 35 3.40 -18.56 21.49
N GLU A 36 4.39 -17.83 20.95
CA GLU A 36 4.16 -16.68 20.07
C GLU A 36 3.34 -17.08 18.83
N SER A 37 3.70 -18.19 18.18
CA SER A 37 2.99 -18.72 17.01
C SER A 37 1.53 -19.05 17.34
N LEU A 38 1.28 -19.72 18.47
CA LEU A 38 -0.06 -20.06 18.93
C LEU A 38 -0.92 -18.81 19.21
N TYR A 39 -0.35 -17.75 19.80
CA TYR A 39 -1.07 -16.49 19.98
C TYR A 39 -1.46 -15.83 18.66
N LYS A 40 -0.56 -15.83 17.67
CA LYS A 40 -0.88 -15.30 16.33
C LYS A 40 -2.03 -16.09 15.70
N GLN A 41 -2.00 -17.41 15.83
CA GLN A 41 -3.04 -18.30 15.34
C GLN A 41 -4.40 -18.06 16.03
N ASP A 42 -4.41 -17.88 17.35
CA ASP A 42 -5.61 -17.57 18.12
C ASP A 42 -6.24 -16.23 17.70
N ILE A 43 -5.42 -15.17 17.56
CA ILE A 43 -5.88 -13.87 17.09
C ILE A 43 -6.53 -13.99 15.70
N HIS A 44 -5.91 -14.75 14.81
CA HIS A 44 -6.44 -14.98 13.46
C HIS A 44 -7.80 -15.70 13.50
N LEU A 45 -7.92 -16.76 14.30
CA LEU A 45 -9.16 -17.51 14.49
C LEU A 45 -10.28 -16.65 15.09
N ILE A 46 -9.98 -15.84 16.12
CA ILE A 46 -10.94 -14.91 16.73
C ILE A 46 -11.45 -13.89 15.70
N ASN A 47 -10.55 -13.32 14.90
CA ASN A 47 -10.93 -12.38 13.85
C ASN A 47 -11.85 -13.03 12.80
N HIS A 48 -11.55 -14.27 12.39
CA HIS A 48 -12.39 -15.04 11.47
C HIS A 48 -13.77 -15.34 12.07
N ILE A 49 -13.85 -15.73 13.33
CA ILE A 49 -15.12 -15.96 14.05
C ILE A 49 -15.96 -14.67 14.07
N ILE A 50 -15.34 -13.53 14.41
CA ILE A 50 -16.03 -12.22 14.46
C ILE A 50 -16.58 -11.87 13.07
N PHE A 51 -15.76 -12.05 12.03
CA PHE A 51 -16.17 -11.79 10.65
C PHE A 51 -17.38 -12.66 10.24
N LEU A 52 -17.29 -13.98 10.42
CA LEU A 52 -18.37 -14.90 10.02
C LEU A 52 -19.66 -14.67 10.82
N ARG A 53 -19.56 -14.32 12.12
CA ARG A 53 -20.74 -13.96 12.93
C ARG A 53 -21.40 -12.67 12.45
N ARG A 54 -20.63 -11.68 12.00
CA ARG A 54 -21.17 -10.45 11.38
C ARG A 54 -21.89 -10.76 10.07
N CYS A 55 -21.30 -11.59 9.22
CA CYS A 55 -21.93 -12.07 7.99
C CYS A 55 -23.28 -12.74 8.28
N LYS A 56 -23.33 -13.63 9.28
CA LYS A 56 -24.58 -14.28 9.72
C LYS A 56 -25.61 -13.27 10.25
N LYS A 57 -25.20 -12.29 11.06
CA LYS A 57 -26.09 -11.26 11.63
C LYS A 57 -26.74 -10.38 10.55
N HIS A 58 -26.00 -10.04 9.50
CA HIS A 58 -26.46 -9.13 8.44
C HIS A 58 -27.04 -9.85 7.22
N GLY A 59 -27.15 -11.19 7.24
CA GLY A 59 -27.66 -11.96 6.10
C GLY A 59 -26.74 -11.90 4.87
N ILE A 60 -25.45 -11.63 5.05
CA ILE A 60 -24.47 -11.50 3.96
C ILE A 60 -23.69 -12.81 3.84
N MET A 61 -23.70 -13.44 2.66
CA MET A 61 -22.90 -14.64 2.39
C MET A 61 -21.50 -14.27 1.87
N PRO A 62 -20.39 -14.68 2.52
CA PRO A 62 -19.03 -14.44 2.02
C PRO A 62 -18.79 -15.14 0.68
N LYS A 63 -18.10 -14.49 -0.27
CA LYS A 63 -17.80 -15.04 -1.60
C LYS A 63 -17.17 -16.44 -1.58
N GLY A 64 -16.28 -16.70 -0.62
CA GLY A 64 -15.63 -18.02 -0.47
C GLY A 64 -16.54 -19.14 0.05
N LEU A 65 -17.77 -18.84 0.44
CA LEU A 65 -18.78 -19.79 0.91
C LEU A 65 -20.04 -19.83 0.01
N GLN A 66 -20.04 -19.05 -1.09
CA GLN A 66 -21.12 -19.09 -2.08
C GLN A 66 -20.97 -20.34 -2.93
N LEU A 67 -22.08 -21.06 -3.12
CA LEU A 67 -22.11 -22.20 -4.03
C LEU A 67 -22.12 -21.69 -5.47
N THR A 68 -21.38 -22.36 -6.36
CA THR A 68 -21.40 -22.04 -7.79
C THR A 68 -22.80 -22.22 -8.34
N GLU A 69 -23.30 -21.27 -9.13
CA GLU A 69 -24.61 -21.38 -9.75
C GLU A 69 -24.69 -22.64 -10.62
N PHE A 70 -25.75 -23.43 -10.44
CA PHE A 70 -26.00 -24.59 -11.28
C PHE A 70 -26.25 -24.15 -12.74
N PRO A 71 -25.73 -24.87 -13.75
CA PRO A 71 -25.98 -24.53 -15.15
C PRO A 71 -27.49 -24.59 -15.43
N ARG A 72 -28.08 -23.43 -15.69
CA ARG A 72 -29.53 -23.26 -15.89
C ARG A 72 -29.91 -23.71 -17.31
N ARG A 73 -30.33 -24.97 -17.50
CA ARG A 73 -31.01 -25.39 -18.75
C ARG A 73 -32.46 -24.89 -18.84
N PHE A 74 -33.12 -24.68 -17.72
CA PHE A 74 -34.53 -24.27 -17.64
C PHE A 74 -34.74 -23.18 -16.57
N GLY A 75 -34.23 -21.97 -16.81
CA GLY A 75 -34.55 -20.76 -16.02
C GLY A 75 -34.23 -20.81 -14.50
N PRO A 76 -34.54 -19.73 -13.75
CA PRO A 76 -34.39 -19.70 -12.30
C PRO A 76 -35.51 -20.50 -11.61
N HIS A 77 -35.19 -21.66 -11.05
CA HIS A 77 -36.15 -22.46 -10.28
C HIS A 77 -36.13 -22.05 -8.79
N GLU A 78 -37.23 -21.45 -8.30
CA GLU A 78 -37.31 -20.87 -6.95
C GLU A 78 -36.96 -21.86 -5.83
N LYS A 79 -37.36 -23.13 -5.97
CA LYS A 79 -37.02 -24.17 -4.98
C LYS A 79 -35.52 -24.46 -4.91
N MET A 80 -34.80 -24.36 -6.03
CA MET A 80 -33.34 -24.57 -6.05
C MET A 80 -32.62 -23.40 -5.37
N ASN A 81 -33.07 -22.17 -5.59
CA ASN A 81 -32.51 -20.99 -4.93
C ASN A 81 -32.71 -21.05 -3.41
N LYS A 82 -33.90 -21.48 -2.95
CA LYS A 82 -34.16 -21.68 -1.51
C LYS A 82 -33.27 -22.77 -0.90
N MET A 83 -33.09 -23.89 -1.62
CA MET A 83 -32.19 -24.97 -1.21
C MET A 83 -30.73 -24.51 -1.14
N GLN A 84 -30.29 -23.72 -2.12
CA GLN A 84 -28.93 -23.16 -2.16
C GLN A 84 -28.70 -22.22 -0.97
N GLN A 85 -29.60 -21.25 -0.75
CA GLN A 85 -29.50 -20.31 0.37
C GLN A 85 -29.51 -21.03 1.74
N HIS A 86 -30.34 -22.05 1.88
CA HIS A 86 -30.38 -22.88 3.09
C HIS A 86 -29.05 -23.62 3.31
N THR A 87 -28.49 -24.20 2.25
CA THR A 87 -27.21 -24.91 2.29
C THR A 87 -26.05 -23.98 2.63
N GLU A 88 -25.98 -22.80 2.01
CA GLU A 88 -24.97 -21.78 2.30
C GLU A 88 -25.05 -21.28 3.76
N SER A 89 -26.27 -21.08 4.28
CA SER A 89 -26.47 -20.70 5.69
C SER A 89 -26.01 -21.78 6.68
N ARG A 90 -26.23 -23.06 6.34
CA ARG A 90 -25.72 -24.21 7.11
C ARG A 90 -24.20 -24.28 7.05
N LEU A 91 -23.59 -24.08 5.87
CA LEU A 91 -22.14 -24.03 5.70
C LEU A 91 -21.51 -22.91 6.53
N LEU A 92 -22.11 -21.72 6.52
CA LEU A 92 -21.65 -20.59 7.35
C LEU A 92 -21.69 -20.93 8.84
N SER A 93 -22.77 -21.56 9.30
CA SER A 93 -22.91 -21.99 10.70
C SER A 93 -21.90 -23.08 11.08
N CYS A 94 -21.66 -24.04 10.17
CA CYS A 94 -20.64 -25.08 10.34
C CYS A 94 -19.23 -24.47 10.43
N MET A 95 -18.90 -23.52 9.56
CA MET A 95 -17.59 -22.86 9.54
C MET A 95 -17.33 -22.06 10.83
N ILE A 96 -18.36 -21.42 11.39
CA ILE A 96 -18.27 -20.77 12.70
C ILE A 96 -17.91 -21.79 13.78
N ASN A 97 -18.59 -22.94 13.82
CA ASN A 97 -18.35 -23.99 14.81
C ASN A 97 -16.94 -24.61 14.66
N ILE A 98 -16.48 -24.84 13.43
CA ILE A 98 -15.11 -25.33 13.15
C ILE A 98 -14.07 -24.34 13.69
N ASN A 99 -14.26 -23.03 13.48
CA ASN A 99 -13.31 -22.04 13.98
C ASN A 99 -13.33 -21.93 15.51
N TYR A 100 -14.51 -22.08 16.15
CA TYR A 100 -14.60 -22.16 17.61
C TYR A 100 -13.87 -23.37 18.18
N THR A 101 -14.07 -24.56 17.61
CA THR A 101 -13.37 -25.78 18.06
C THR A 101 -11.86 -25.67 17.88
N LYS A 102 -11.38 -25.06 16.79
CA LYS A 102 -9.95 -24.76 16.59
C LYS A 102 -9.43 -23.76 17.61
N SER A 103 -10.15 -22.68 17.88
CA SER A 103 -9.74 -21.66 18.87
C SER A 103 -9.65 -22.28 20.27
N ASN A 104 -10.61 -23.12 20.66
CA ASN A 104 -10.57 -23.82 21.94
C ASN A 104 -9.34 -24.74 22.07
N LYS A 105 -8.99 -25.49 21.02
CA LYS A 105 -7.77 -26.31 21.01
C LYS A 105 -6.51 -25.46 21.18
N VAL A 106 -6.40 -24.37 20.43
CA VAL A 106 -5.25 -23.44 20.53
C VAL A 106 -5.17 -22.81 21.93
N GLN A 107 -6.29 -22.46 22.55
CA GLN A 107 -6.31 -21.93 23.92
C GLN A 107 -5.85 -22.97 24.97
N ILE A 108 -6.24 -24.24 24.79
CA ILE A 108 -5.76 -25.33 25.64
C ILE A 108 -4.24 -25.48 25.50
N ASP A 109 -3.72 -25.45 24.27
CA ASP A 109 -2.29 -25.57 24.00
C ASP A 109 -1.49 -24.37 24.55
N ILE A 110 -2.02 -23.16 24.41
CA ILE A 110 -1.47 -21.94 25.04
C ILE A 110 -1.40 -22.13 26.55
N THR A 111 -2.47 -22.62 27.17
CA THR A 111 -2.53 -22.79 28.63
C THR A 111 -1.51 -23.81 29.13
N LYS A 112 -1.40 -24.97 28.46
CA LYS A 112 -0.42 -26.01 28.78
C LYS A 112 1.03 -25.54 28.60
N LEU A 113 1.29 -24.80 27.52
CA LEU A 113 2.64 -24.30 27.24
C LEU A 113 3.03 -23.19 28.22
N ARG A 114 2.08 -22.33 28.60
CA ARG A 114 2.29 -21.31 29.64
C ARG A 114 2.58 -21.93 31.00
N SER A 115 1.87 -22.98 31.41
CA SER A 115 2.15 -23.65 32.69
C SER A 115 3.55 -24.27 32.71
N ARG A 116 3.97 -24.90 31.61
CA ARG A 116 5.32 -25.47 31.46
C ARG A 116 6.43 -24.41 31.51
N ILE A 117 6.25 -23.30 30.80
CA ILE A 117 7.22 -22.18 30.82
C ILE A 117 7.29 -21.56 32.22
N ARG A 118 6.13 -21.40 32.89
CA ARG A 118 6.03 -20.86 34.26
C ARG A 118 6.73 -21.73 35.30
N SER A 119 6.64 -23.06 35.18
CA SER A 119 7.36 -23.96 36.08
C SER A 119 8.86 -23.98 35.81
N ALA A 120 9.28 -23.78 34.56
CA ALA A 120 10.68 -23.87 34.16
C ALA A 120 11.49 -22.60 34.46
N ILE A 121 10.86 -21.41 34.40
CA ILE A 121 11.50 -20.14 34.77
C ILE A 121 10.63 -19.35 35.77
N PRO A 122 10.59 -19.75 37.05
CA PRO A 122 9.81 -19.03 38.08
C PRO A 122 10.31 -17.60 38.31
N SER A 123 11.62 -17.36 38.15
CA SER A 123 12.30 -16.07 38.28
C SER A 123 11.76 -15.00 37.32
N LEU A 124 11.30 -15.40 36.12
CA LEU A 124 10.72 -14.48 35.14
C LEU A 124 9.36 -13.93 35.61
N TRP A 125 8.60 -14.71 36.40
CA TRP A 125 7.22 -14.41 36.81
C TRP A 125 7.04 -13.90 38.24
N ASN A 126 8.06 -13.96 39.08
CA ASN A 126 8.02 -13.49 40.47
C ASN A 126 8.69 -12.13 40.72
N TRP A 127 9.09 -11.39 39.68
CA TRP A 127 9.74 -10.09 39.88
C TRP A 127 8.73 -8.96 40.19
N PRO A 128 9.00 -8.10 41.20
CA PRO A 128 8.29 -6.84 41.36
C PRO A 128 8.48 -5.94 40.13
N GLU A 129 7.41 -5.32 39.62
CA GLU A 129 7.45 -4.43 38.45
C GLU A 129 8.50 -3.30 38.56
N GLU A 130 8.88 -2.92 39.78
CA GLU A 130 9.86 -1.87 40.05
C GLU A 130 11.32 -2.30 39.89
N GLU A 131 11.67 -3.56 40.21
CA GLU A 131 13.04 -4.06 40.05
C GLU A 131 13.40 -4.29 38.58
N ILE A 132 12.44 -4.74 37.77
CA ILE A 132 12.58 -4.89 36.31
C ILE A 132 12.86 -3.52 35.66
N LYS A 133 12.23 -2.45 36.16
CA LYS A 133 12.43 -1.06 35.70
C LYS A 133 13.80 -0.49 36.08
N LYS A 134 14.35 -0.89 37.22
CA LYS A 134 15.65 -0.42 37.73
C LYS A 134 16.84 -1.13 37.06
N LYS A 135 16.75 -2.44 36.83
CA LYS A 135 17.90 -3.26 36.41
C LYS A 135 18.10 -3.32 34.88
N TYR A 136 17.06 -3.02 34.09
CA TYR A 136 17.12 -3.08 32.63
C TYR A 136 16.60 -1.80 31.97
N SER A 137 17.31 -1.35 30.93
CA SER A 137 16.92 -0.22 30.07
C SER A 137 15.45 -0.33 29.66
N LYS A 138 14.73 0.81 29.63
CA LYS A 138 13.30 0.98 29.26
C LYS A 138 12.86 0.16 28.04
N THR A 139 13.79 -0.23 27.18
CA THR A 139 13.61 -1.07 25.99
C THR A 139 13.19 -2.52 26.29
N LEU A 140 13.62 -3.14 27.40
CA LEU A 140 13.36 -4.56 27.70
C LEU A 140 11.99 -4.80 28.37
N ILE A 141 11.49 -3.80 29.08
CA ILE A 141 10.20 -3.79 29.81
C ILE A 141 9.01 -3.86 28.84
N VAL A 142 9.24 -3.56 27.56
CA VAL A 142 8.22 -3.66 26.50
C VAL A 142 8.07 -5.10 25.98
N PHE A 143 9.00 -6.02 26.29
CA PHE A 143 9.07 -7.35 25.66
C PHE A 143 8.64 -8.53 26.51
N ILE A 144 8.60 -8.40 27.83
CA ILE A 144 7.70 -9.21 28.63
C ILE A 144 6.35 -8.50 28.50
N PRO A 145 5.35 -9.05 27.79
CA PRO A 145 4.05 -8.39 27.76
C PRO A 145 3.66 -8.23 29.23
N PRO A 146 3.39 -7.00 29.70
CA PRO A 146 2.94 -6.84 31.07
C PRO A 146 1.81 -7.83 31.23
N PHE A 147 1.96 -8.70 32.22
CA PHE A 147 0.94 -9.60 32.73
C PHE A 147 -0.17 -8.79 33.42
N ASN A 148 -0.40 -7.56 32.97
CA ASN A 148 -1.68 -6.93 33.05
C ASN A 148 -2.24 -7.09 31.67
N SER A 149 -3.36 -7.82 31.59
CA SER A 149 -4.47 -7.39 30.78
C SER A 149 -4.22 -5.95 30.30
N GLN A 150 -3.77 -5.81 29.04
CA GLN A 150 -4.52 -4.91 28.21
C GLN A 150 -5.94 -5.39 28.48
N LYS A 151 -6.60 -4.67 29.39
CA LYS A 151 -7.95 -4.26 29.20
C LYS A 151 -8.01 -3.87 27.71
N ARG A 152 -8.18 -4.87 26.82
CA ARG A 152 -9.48 -5.11 26.23
C ARG A 152 -10.47 -4.94 27.37
N LYS A 153 -10.67 -3.68 27.81
CA LYS A 153 -11.97 -3.20 28.17
C LYS A 153 -12.71 -3.63 26.92
N LYS A 154 -13.43 -4.76 27.02
CA LYS A 154 -14.80 -4.76 26.54
C LYS A 154 -15.27 -3.37 26.92
N LEU A 155 -15.34 -2.49 25.94
CA LEU A 155 -15.78 -1.13 26.14
C LEU A 155 -17.25 -1.30 26.47
N THR A 156 -17.55 -1.72 27.68
CA THR A 156 -18.88 -1.71 28.23
C THR A 156 -19.04 -0.29 28.72
N LYS A 157 -20.00 0.44 28.15
CA LYS A 157 -20.59 1.62 28.80
C LYS A 157 -21.04 1.20 30.21
N ASN A 158 -21.33 2.16 31.07
CA ASN A 158 -21.86 1.87 32.40
C ASN A 158 -23.08 0.93 32.34
N ASP A 159 -23.80 0.96 31.21
CA ASP A 159 -24.97 0.13 30.91
C ASP A 159 -24.67 -1.19 30.17
N SER A 160 -23.43 -1.70 30.20
CA SER A 160 -23.00 -2.94 29.51
C SER A 160 -23.07 -2.94 27.97
N SER A 161 -23.38 -1.82 27.33
CA SER A 161 -23.39 -1.66 25.87
C SER A 161 -21.99 -1.37 25.30
N LEU A 162 -21.75 -1.59 24.00
CA LEU A 162 -20.42 -1.40 23.42
C LEU A 162 -20.08 0.07 23.18
N GLY A 163 -18.93 0.51 23.70
CA GLY A 163 -18.32 1.81 23.45
C GLY A 163 -17.23 1.76 22.35
N HIS A 164 -16.96 2.88 21.68
CA HIS A 164 -15.99 3.03 20.61
C HIS A 164 -15.25 4.38 20.70
N TYR A 165 -13.95 4.32 20.42
CA TYR A 165 -13.01 5.44 20.31
C TYR A 165 -12.33 5.39 18.94
N VAL A 166 -11.61 6.45 18.58
CA VAL A 166 -10.72 6.43 17.41
C VAL A 166 -9.56 5.45 17.65
N TYR A 167 -9.56 4.36 16.89
CA TYR A 167 -8.49 3.37 16.93
C TYR A 167 -7.15 3.96 16.44
N ARG A 168 -6.09 3.71 17.21
CA ARG A 168 -4.70 4.08 16.91
C ARG A 168 -3.82 2.83 16.99
N LYS A 169 -2.92 2.65 16.02
CA LYS A 169 -1.98 1.52 16.04
C LYS A 169 -0.95 1.72 17.17
N PRO A 170 -0.43 0.64 17.79
CA PRO A 170 0.64 0.75 18.79
C PRO A 170 1.90 1.47 18.28
N THR A 171 2.14 1.46 16.98
CA THR A 171 3.27 2.12 16.31
C THR A 171 3.01 3.59 15.93
N GLN A 172 1.85 4.16 16.29
CA GLN A 172 1.51 5.53 15.94
C GLN A 172 2.35 6.53 16.76
N THR A 173 3.12 7.36 16.07
CA THR A 173 3.99 8.37 16.70
C THR A 173 3.28 9.69 17.04
N CYS A 174 2.05 9.87 16.57
CA CYS A 174 1.29 11.13 16.64
C CYS A 174 2.01 12.33 15.99
N GLN A 175 2.93 12.06 15.07
CA GLN A 175 3.60 13.07 14.27
C GLN A 175 2.78 13.35 13.00
N TYR A 176 2.34 14.59 12.86
CA TYR A 176 1.59 15.09 11.71
C TYR A 176 2.38 16.20 11.02
N LEU A 177 1.79 16.84 10.01
CA LEU A 177 2.39 18.03 9.38
C LEU A 177 2.57 19.11 10.46
N ASN A 178 3.81 19.43 10.81
CA ASN A 178 4.12 20.48 11.77
C ASN A 178 3.68 21.85 11.24
N PHE A 179 3.10 22.69 12.11
CA PHE A 179 2.55 23.99 11.72
C PHE A 179 3.59 24.97 11.16
N ARG A 180 4.87 24.86 11.54
CA ARG A 180 5.97 25.68 10.99
C ARG A 180 6.48 25.18 9.64
N SER A 181 6.05 24.02 9.17
CA SER A 181 6.48 23.50 7.87
C SER A 181 6.10 24.45 6.73
N PHE A 182 6.94 24.54 5.70
CA PHE A 182 6.70 25.35 4.51
C PHE A 182 5.61 24.71 3.62
N HIS A 183 4.36 24.84 4.04
CA HIS A 183 3.18 24.29 3.41
C HIS A 183 2.07 25.35 3.38
N PRO A 184 1.17 25.29 2.38
CA PRO A 184 -0.02 26.14 2.34
C PRO A 184 -0.84 26.05 3.63
N ARG A 185 -1.38 27.18 4.08
CA ARG A 185 -2.25 27.23 5.28
C ARG A 185 -3.46 26.29 5.13
N ALA A 186 -3.98 26.12 3.91
CA ALA A 186 -5.07 25.20 3.61
C ALA A 186 -4.75 23.75 4.00
N HIS A 187 -3.52 23.27 3.74
CA HIS A 187 -3.11 21.91 4.11
C HIS A 187 -3.01 21.73 5.62
N LYS A 188 -2.45 22.73 6.33
CA LYS A 188 -2.36 22.74 7.80
C LYS A 188 -3.76 22.71 8.43
N ILE A 189 -4.66 23.55 7.93
CA ILE A 189 -6.07 23.54 8.33
C ILE A 189 -6.71 22.18 8.07
N GLY A 190 -6.44 21.56 6.91
CA GLY A 190 -6.95 20.24 6.54
C GLY A 190 -6.57 19.15 7.54
N VAL A 191 -5.38 19.22 8.14
CA VAL A 191 -4.97 18.29 9.21
C VAL A 191 -5.85 18.45 10.45
N ILE A 192 -6.05 19.69 10.92
CA ILE A 192 -6.90 19.99 12.08
C ILE A 192 -8.32 19.45 11.83
N ASP A 193 -8.92 19.84 10.71
CA ASP A 193 -10.29 19.47 10.36
C ASP A 193 -10.45 17.95 10.28
N THR A 194 -9.49 17.26 9.68
CA THR A 194 -9.55 15.80 9.50
C THR A 194 -9.51 15.08 10.85
N LEU A 195 -8.60 15.49 11.74
CA LEU A 195 -8.49 14.86 13.06
C LEU A 195 -9.71 15.13 13.93
N LEU A 196 -10.19 16.38 13.96
CA LEU A 196 -11.39 16.74 14.71
C LEU A 196 -12.66 16.08 14.16
N THR A 197 -12.80 16.02 12.83
CA THR A 197 -13.93 15.32 12.20
C THR A 197 -13.94 13.84 12.57
N ARG A 198 -12.76 13.20 12.60
CA ARG A 198 -12.64 11.80 13.02
C ARG A 198 -12.97 11.62 14.49
N ALA A 199 -12.50 12.51 15.37
CA ALA A 199 -12.82 12.48 16.80
C ALA A 199 -14.33 12.54 17.04
N ILE A 200 -15.04 13.41 16.32
CA ILE A 200 -16.49 13.62 16.45
C ILE A 200 -17.30 12.48 15.81
N ARG A 201 -16.92 12.01 14.62
CA ARG A 201 -17.74 11.04 13.86
C ARG A 201 -17.52 9.58 14.23
N LEU A 202 -16.39 9.25 14.83
CA LEU A 202 -15.98 7.85 15.08
C LEU A 202 -15.91 7.50 16.57
N SER A 203 -16.35 8.38 17.45
CA SER A 203 -16.40 8.14 18.90
C SER A 203 -17.84 8.16 19.36
N ASP A 204 -18.15 7.44 20.44
CA ASP A 204 -19.45 7.62 21.12
C ASP A 204 -19.57 9.00 21.77
N ASP A 205 -20.81 9.40 22.02
CA ASP A 205 -21.16 10.63 22.74
C ASP A 205 -20.50 10.73 24.13
N GLU A 206 -20.29 9.61 24.82
CA GLU A 206 -19.60 9.57 26.12
C GLU A 206 -18.09 9.85 25.99
N HIS A 207 -17.48 9.50 24.86
CA HIS A 207 -16.04 9.50 24.66
C HIS A 207 -15.54 10.60 23.73
N VAL A 208 -16.45 11.28 23.04
CA VAL A 208 -16.13 12.33 22.06
C VAL A 208 -15.34 13.47 22.69
N LYS A 209 -15.66 13.86 23.93
CA LYS A 209 -14.97 14.94 24.66
C LYS A 209 -13.51 14.59 24.92
N ASP A 210 -13.25 13.38 25.41
CA ASP A 210 -11.91 12.87 25.68
C ASP A 210 -11.07 12.79 24.39
N GLU A 211 -11.70 12.32 23.31
CA GLU A 211 -11.05 12.17 22.01
C GLU A 211 -10.73 13.54 21.36
N ILE A 212 -11.61 14.52 21.52
CA ILE A 212 -11.35 15.92 21.12
C ILE A 212 -10.16 16.46 21.92
N GLN A 213 -10.13 16.26 23.24
CA GLN A 213 -9.06 16.75 24.09
C GLN A 213 -7.71 16.12 23.72
N LEU A 214 -7.68 14.80 23.49
CA LEU A 214 -6.50 14.11 22.99
C LEU A 214 -6.04 14.66 21.63
N THR A 215 -6.98 14.94 20.73
CA THR A 215 -6.68 15.54 19.43
C THR A 215 -6.08 16.94 19.57
N LYS A 216 -6.57 17.77 20.51
CA LYS A 216 -5.99 19.08 20.81
C LYS A 216 -4.53 18.94 21.28
N ILE A 217 -4.26 18.02 22.20
CA ILE A 217 -2.90 17.75 22.70
C ILE A 217 -1.97 17.34 21.56
N ILE A 218 -2.43 16.44 20.68
CA ILE A 218 -1.66 16.00 19.50
C ILE A 218 -1.36 17.18 18.57
N LEU A 219 -2.35 18.03 18.28
CA LEU A 219 -2.17 19.20 17.42
C LEU A 219 -1.21 20.22 18.04
N MET A 220 -1.33 20.49 19.34
CA MET A 220 -0.41 21.38 20.07
C MET A 220 1.03 20.85 20.06
N LYS A 221 1.22 19.52 20.18
CA LYS A 221 2.53 18.88 20.03
C LYS A 221 3.13 19.06 18.62
N ASN A 222 2.29 19.25 17.61
CA ASN A 222 2.70 19.58 16.24
C ASN A 222 2.71 21.10 15.98
N GLU A 223 2.77 21.92 17.04
CA GLU A 223 2.91 23.38 17.04
C GLU A 223 1.74 24.16 16.44
N TYR A 224 0.55 23.56 16.39
CA TYR A 224 -0.64 24.28 15.96
C TYR A 224 -1.10 25.30 17.02
N PRO A 225 -1.42 26.55 16.65
CA PRO A 225 -1.89 27.57 17.59
C PRO A 225 -3.21 27.16 18.27
N PRO A 226 -3.33 27.26 19.61
CA PRO A 226 -4.55 26.90 20.34
C PRO A 226 -5.80 27.66 19.87
N SER A 227 -5.66 28.96 19.55
CA SER A 227 -6.74 29.79 19.00
C SER A 227 -7.28 29.22 17.70
N LEU A 228 -6.39 28.88 16.77
CA LEU A 228 -6.76 28.26 15.50
C LEU A 228 -7.45 26.91 15.71
N ILE A 229 -6.96 26.07 16.62
CA ILE A 229 -7.58 24.76 16.91
C ILE A 229 -9.01 24.94 17.41
N ASN A 230 -9.23 25.84 18.38
CA ASN A 230 -10.56 26.11 18.94
C ASN A 230 -11.50 26.73 17.89
N ASP A 231 -10.99 27.61 17.04
CA ASP A 231 -11.77 28.18 15.92
C ASP A 231 -12.21 27.10 14.92
N ARG A 232 -11.30 26.18 14.57
CA ARG A 232 -11.64 25.06 13.68
C ARG A 232 -12.60 24.09 14.32
N LEU A 233 -12.46 23.81 15.62
CA LEU A 233 -13.37 22.93 16.36
C LEU A 233 -14.81 23.40 16.24
N ARG A 234 -15.09 24.69 16.52
CA ARG A 234 -16.43 25.27 16.38
C ARG A 234 -17.03 25.08 14.98
N ARG A 235 -16.21 25.25 13.93
CA ARG A 235 -16.63 25.07 12.53
C ARG A 235 -16.91 23.60 12.19
N VAL A 236 -16.06 22.69 12.69
CA VAL A 236 -16.16 21.26 12.44
C VAL A 236 -17.34 20.65 13.17
N GLU A 237 -17.60 21.05 14.42
CA GLU A 237 -18.81 20.67 15.18
C GLU A 237 -20.07 21.05 14.42
N LYS A 238 -20.18 22.32 13.97
CA LYS A 238 -21.31 22.77 13.15
C LYS A 238 -21.47 21.95 11.87
N LYS A 239 -20.36 21.63 11.20
CA LYS A 239 -20.37 20.83 9.97
C LYS A 239 -20.74 19.36 10.19
N CYS A 240 -20.44 18.80 11.36
CA CYS A 240 -20.80 17.43 11.70
C CYS A 240 -22.27 17.29 12.11
N LEU A 241 -22.85 18.34 12.70
CA LEU A 241 -24.26 18.37 13.12
C LEU A 241 -25.24 18.55 11.95
N GLN A 242 -24.81 19.14 10.84
CA GLN A 242 -25.69 19.34 9.69
C GLN A 242 -25.81 18.06 8.83
N PRO A 243 -27.03 17.62 8.49
CA PRO A 243 -27.23 16.55 7.52
C PRO A 243 -26.60 16.98 6.20
N ARG A 244 -25.86 16.06 5.56
CA ARG A 244 -25.33 16.32 4.22
C ARG A 244 -26.53 16.61 3.31
N PRO A 245 -26.55 17.72 2.55
CA PRO A 245 -27.59 17.90 1.56
C PRO A 245 -27.55 16.70 0.60
N ASN A 246 -28.65 15.97 0.51
CA ASN A 246 -28.82 14.83 -0.40
C ASN A 246 -28.88 15.26 -1.87
N ASN A 247 -28.77 16.57 -2.13
CA ASN A 247 -28.83 17.15 -3.46
C ASN A 247 -27.42 17.44 -3.95
N LYS A 248 -26.75 16.41 -4.50
CA LYS A 248 -25.84 16.67 -5.61
C LYS A 248 -26.72 16.98 -6.83
N LYS A 249 -27.31 18.18 -6.84
CA LYS A 249 -27.72 18.78 -8.12
C LYS A 249 -26.44 19.05 -8.90
N ASP A 250 -26.54 18.99 -10.22
CA ASP A 250 -25.48 19.22 -11.20
C ASP A 250 -24.76 20.56 -10.99
N GLU A 251 -23.91 20.65 -9.96
CA GLU A 251 -22.96 21.74 -9.83
C GLU A 251 -21.94 21.58 -10.95
N GLU A 252 -21.97 22.54 -11.87
CA GLU A 252 -21.02 22.64 -12.95
C GLU A 252 -19.59 22.52 -12.38
N VAL A 253 -18.81 21.57 -12.91
CA VAL A 253 -17.49 21.27 -12.35
C VAL A 253 -16.60 22.51 -12.53
N LYS A 254 -16.35 23.23 -11.44
CA LYS A 254 -15.45 24.38 -11.46
C LYS A 254 -14.09 23.95 -11.98
N LYS A 255 -13.61 24.65 -13.01
CA LYS A 255 -12.27 24.44 -13.56
C LYS A 255 -11.25 24.66 -12.44
N ARG A 256 -10.34 23.70 -12.26
CA ARG A 256 -9.37 23.70 -11.15
C ARG A 256 -7.95 23.83 -11.66
N ILE A 257 -7.19 24.77 -11.11
CA ILE A 257 -5.76 24.94 -11.36
C ILE A 257 -4.99 24.54 -10.10
N ILE A 258 -3.83 23.88 -10.27
CA ILE A 258 -2.95 23.51 -9.16
C ILE A 258 -1.65 24.32 -9.28
N LEU A 259 -1.33 25.09 -8.25
CA LEU A 259 -0.14 25.94 -8.22
C LEU A 259 0.96 25.39 -7.30
N PRO A 260 2.24 25.55 -7.67
CA PRO A 260 3.35 25.27 -6.76
C PRO A 260 3.31 26.24 -5.58
N TRP A 261 3.47 25.74 -4.35
CA TRP A 261 3.55 26.59 -3.17
C TRP A 261 4.94 27.24 -3.03
N THR A 262 5.02 28.53 -3.31
CA THR A 262 6.21 29.38 -3.11
C THR A 262 5.97 30.48 -2.08
N GLY A 263 4.93 30.33 -1.24
CA GLY A 263 4.60 31.26 -0.16
C GLY A 263 3.68 32.40 -0.63
N ASP A 264 4.06 33.63 -0.31
CA ASP A 264 3.22 34.81 -0.52
C ASP A 264 3.00 35.12 -2.00
N VAL A 265 3.97 34.82 -2.86
CA VAL A 265 3.86 35.00 -4.31
C VAL A 265 2.72 34.14 -4.86
N THR A 266 2.70 32.84 -4.57
CA THR A 266 1.59 31.95 -4.96
C THR A 266 0.27 32.43 -4.36
N SER A 267 0.27 32.97 -3.14
CA SER A 267 -0.95 33.45 -2.48
C SER A 267 -1.54 34.67 -3.20
N LYS A 268 -0.69 35.62 -3.64
CA LYS A 268 -1.09 36.78 -4.44
C LYS A 268 -1.62 36.36 -5.80
N ILE A 269 -0.91 35.47 -6.49
CA ILE A 269 -1.34 34.91 -7.79
C ILE A 269 -2.69 34.20 -7.64
N ALA A 270 -2.84 33.36 -6.60
CA ALA A 270 -4.08 32.64 -6.34
C ALA A 270 -5.25 33.58 -5.97
N SER A 271 -4.97 34.70 -5.29
CA SER A 271 -5.97 35.73 -5.02
C SER A 271 -6.42 36.40 -6.32
N TYR A 272 -5.47 36.83 -7.13
CA TYR A 272 -5.73 37.46 -8.43
C TYR A 272 -6.54 36.54 -9.36
N LEU A 273 -6.12 35.28 -9.51
CA LEU A 273 -6.80 34.31 -10.37
C LEU A 273 -8.23 34.00 -9.90
N ARG A 274 -8.46 33.85 -8.59
CA ARG A 274 -9.83 33.63 -8.05
C ARG A 274 -10.75 34.83 -8.26
N ASN A 275 -10.21 36.04 -8.25
CA ASN A 275 -11.01 37.25 -8.43
C ASN A 275 -11.33 37.54 -9.90
N LYS A 276 -10.42 37.16 -10.81
CA LYS A 276 -10.57 37.41 -12.26
C LYS A 276 -11.21 36.26 -13.02
N MET A 277 -11.13 35.04 -12.51
CA MET A 277 -11.63 33.83 -13.16
C MET A 277 -12.42 32.98 -12.16
N ASP A 278 -13.52 32.35 -12.58
CA ASP A 278 -14.26 31.39 -11.73
C ASP A 278 -13.53 30.04 -11.69
N LEU A 279 -12.41 30.01 -10.95
CA LEU A 279 -11.52 28.85 -10.84
C LEU A 279 -11.34 28.41 -9.38
N ASP A 280 -11.31 27.09 -9.17
CA ASP A 280 -10.81 26.51 -7.93
C ASP A 280 -9.28 26.40 -7.97
N ILE A 281 -8.62 26.71 -6.85
CA ILE A 281 -7.15 26.71 -6.77
C ILE A 281 -6.68 25.70 -5.73
N GLY A 282 -5.98 24.68 -6.22
CA GLY A 282 -5.19 23.76 -5.42
C GLY A 282 -3.75 24.20 -5.27
N TYR A 283 -3.06 23.63 -4.29
CA TYR A 283 -1.64 23.84 -4.07
C TYR A 283 -0.92 22.49 -4.00
N PHE A 284 0.31 22.42 -4.50
CA PHE A 284 1.20 21.32 -4.19
C PHE A 284 2.47 21.83 -3.48
N PRO A 285 2.92 21.19 -2.38
CA PRO A 285 4.13 21.58 -1.69
C PRO A 285 5.36 21.21 -2.51
N GLY A 286 6.48 21.89 -2.23
CA GLY A 286 7.78 21.57 -2.83
C GLY A 286 8.33 20.19 -2.44
N PRO A 287 9.47 19.79 -3.02
CA PRO A 287 10.12 18.53 -2.70
C PRO A 287 10.48 18.47 -1.21
N LYS A 288 10.37 17.27 -0.62
CA LYS A 288 10.71 17.06 0.79
C LYS A 288 12.22 16.99 0.93
N ILE A 289 12.76 17.53 2.02
CA ILE A 289 14.20 17.45 2.34
C ILE A 289 14.70 16.00 2.26
N GLY A 290 13.94 15.03 2.77
CA GLY A 290 14.29 13.61 2.69
C GLY A 290 14.44 13.08 1.26
N SER A 291 13.72 13.61 0.28
CA SER A 291 13.91 13.22 -1.14
C SER A 291 15.18 13.80 -1.76
N ILE A 292 15.70 14.88 -1.20
CA ILE A 292 16.94 15.53 -1.66
C ILE A 292 18.15 14.90 -0.97
N ILE A 293 18.08 14.75 0.36
CA ILE A 293 19.20 14.32 1.20
C ILE A 293 19.28 12.79 1.33
N CYS A 294 18.15 12.11 1.51
CA CYS A 294 18.12 10.69 1.85
C CYS A 294 17.70 9.86 0.64
N ASN A 295 18.55 9.79 -0.39
CA ASN A 295 18.46 8.70 -1.34
C ASN A 295 19.43 7.59 -0.92
N ALA A 296 19.02 6.83 0.10
CA ALA A 296 19.81 5.69 0.60
C ALA A 296 19.93 4.53 -0.41
N LYS A 297 19.27 4.64 -1.56
CA LYS A 297 19.36 3.67 -2.65
C LYS A 297 20.31 4.20 -3.72
N GLN A 298 21.24 3.36 -4.15
CA GLN A 298 22.02 3.62 -5.35
C GLN A 298 21.07 3.84 -6.52
N LYS A 299 21.17 5.00 -7.18
CA LYS A 299 20.47 5.24 -8.44
C LYS A 299 21.16 4.39 -9.49
N LEU A 300 20.51 3.31 -9.92
CA LEU A 300 20.95 2.57 -11.11
C LEU A 300 20.77 3.48 -12.33
N GLU A 301 21.74 3.46 -13.23
CA GLU A 301 21.58 4.10 -14.53
C GLU A 301 20.38 3.47 -15.23
N LYS A 302 19.52 4.33 -15.79
CA LYS A 302 18.36 3.82 -16.51
C LYS A 302 18.85 3.22 -17.83
N PRO A 303 18.33 2.06 -18.25
CA PRO A 303 18.72 1.47 -19.52
C PRO A 303 18.39 2.44 -20.66
N ARG A 304 19.23 2.44 -21.71
CA ARG A 304 18.98 3.14 -22.97
C ARG A 304 17.92 2.38 -23.78
N ALA A 305 16.70 2.32 -23.22
CA ALA A 305 15.56 1.66 -23.80
C ALA A 305 14.86 2.57 -24.82
N GLY A 306 14.36 1.99 -25.90
CA GLY A 306 13.76 2.76 -26.97
C GLY A 306 13.63 1.98 -28.28
N VAL A 307 13.43 2.74 -29.36
CA VAL A 307 13.41 2.25 -30.74
C VAL A 307 14.78 2.42 -31.34
N TYR A 308 15.30 1.38 -31.96
CA TYR A 308 16.62 1.37 -32.58
C TYR A 308 16.55 0.85 -34.02
N SER A 309 17.58 1.16 -34.79
CA SER A 309 17.74 0.73 -36.18
C SER A 309 19.09 0.03 -36.38
N MET A 310 19.14 -0.87 -37.35
CA MET A 310 20.36 -1.47 -37.88
C MET A 310 20.21 -1.67 -39.39
N GLN A 311 21.31 -1.63 -40.13
CA GLN A 311 21.31 -1.72 -41.59
C GLN A 311 22.09 -2.95 -42.03
N CYS A 312 21.63 -3.57 -43.13
CA CYS A 312 22.42 -4.60 -43.81
C CYS A 312 23.58 -3.94 -44.56
N ASN A 313 24.77 -4.54 -44.53
CA ASN A 313 25.91 -4.03 -45.28
C ASN A 313 25.76 -4.28 -46.80
N SER A 314 25.09 -5.38 -47.16
CA SER A 314 25.00 -5.85 -48.55
C SER A 314 23.75 -5.34 -49.28
N CYS A 315 22.73 -4.82 -48.59
CA CYS A 315 21.49 -4.34 -49.21
C CYS A 315 20.93 -3.09 -48.51
N PRO A 316 20.08 -2.29 -49.18
CA PRO A 316 19.52 -1.06 -48.61
C PRO A 316 18.44 -1.32 -47.54
N ALA A 317 18.22 -2.57 -47.13
CA ALA A 317 17.20 -2.91 -46.16
C ALA A 317 17.62 -2.52 -44.74
N VAL A 318 16.68 -1.93 -44.01
CA VAL A 318 16.86 -1.50 -42.62
C VAL A 318 15.95 -2.32 -41.72
N TYR A 319 16.47 -2.74 -40.57
CA TYR A 319 15.67 -3.33 -39.50
C TYR A 319 15.42 -2.28 -38.41
N ILE A 320 14.19 -2.21 -37.92
CA ILE A 320 13.79 -1.37 -36.79
C ILE A 320 13.18 -2.25 -35.70
N GLY A 321 13.65 -2.10 -34.47
CA GLY A 321 13.12 -2.86 -33.34
C GLY A 321 12.98 -2.01 -32.07
N GLU A 322 12.20 -2.53 -31.12
CA GLU A 322 12.17 -2.01 -29.74
C GLU A 322 13.09 -2.79 -28.79
N THR A 323 13.55 -2.11 -27.74
CA THR A 323 14.13 -2.76 -26.56
C THR A 323 13.67 -2.09 -25.28
N GLU A 324 13.25 -2.91 -24.32
CA GLU A 324 13.07 -2.49 -22.92
C GLU A 324 14.39 -2.56 -22.14
N ARG A 325 15.28 -3.46 -22.53
CA ARG A 325 16.60 -3.64 -21.95
C ARG A 325 17.58 -2.63 -22.55
N ASP A 326 18.78 -2.54 -21.98
CA ASP A 326 19.80 -1.64 -22.53
C ASP A 326 20.09 -1.99 -24.00
N PHE A 327 20.19 -0.94 -24.82
CA PHE A 327 20.44 -1.05 -26.25
C PHE A 327 21.65 -1.94 -26.59
N MET A 328 22.74 -1.87 -25.83
CA MET A 328 23.93 -2.69 -26.11
C MET A 328 23.67 -4.18 -25.91
N ILE A 329 22.86 -4.53 -24.91
CA ILE A 329 22.47 -5.92 -24.67
C ILE A 329 21.65 -6.43 -25.87
N ARG A 330 20.79 -5.59 -26.45
CA ARG A 330 20.01 -5.99 -27.62
C ARG A 330 20.88 -6.20 -28.86
N ILE A 331 21.94 -5.42 -29.04
CA ILE A 331 22.91 -5.61 -30.14
C ILE A 331 23.61 -6.97 -30.00
N THR A 332 24.10 -7.31 -28.81
CA THR A 332 24.81 -8.58 -28.59
C THR A 332 23.90 -9.79 -28.78
N GLU A 333 22.62 -9.67 -28.47
CA GLU A 333 21.62 -10.70 -28.81
C GLU A 333 21.52 -10.93 -30.32
N HIS A 334 21.37 -9.87 -31.12
CA HIS A 334 21.32 -10.02 -32.59
C HIS A 334 22.59 -10.64 -33.15
N GLN A 335 23.76 -10.22 -32.67
CA GLN A 335 25.04 -10.82 -33.07
C GLN A 335 25.12 -12.31 -32.73
N ASN A 336 24.61 -12.70 -31.56
CA ASN A 336 24.57 -14.11 -31.15
C ASN A 336 23.55 -14.92 -31.96
N ASP A 337 22.40 -14.34 -32.29
CA ASP A 337 21.36 -14.98 -33.11
C ASP A 337 21.87 -15.24 -34.54
N ILE A 338 22.63 -14.30 -35.11
CA ILE A 338 23.30 -14.47 -36.42
C ILE A 338 24.35 -15.58 -36.34
N ARG A 339 25.21 -15.57 -35.29
CA ARG A 339 26.23 -16.61 -35.10
C ARG A 339 25.62 -18.02 -34.93
N ARG A 340 24.42 -18.11 -34.38
CA ARG A 340 23.69 -19.38 -34.18
C ARG A 340 22.78 -19.74 -35.35
N GLU A 341 22.77 -18.93 -36.40
CA GLU A 341 21.91 -19.11 -37.57
C GLU A 341 20.43 -19.30 -37.20
N SER A 342 19.94 -18.51 -36.23
CA SER A 342 18.58 -18.67 -35.72
C SER A 342 17.53 -18.19 -36.73
N THR A 343 16.67 -19.09 -37.18
CA THR A 343 15.51 -18.76 -38.05
C THR A 343 14.41 -17.95 -37.36
N THR A 344 14.48 -17.81 -36.03
CA THR A 344 13.47 -17.09 -35.24
C THR A 344 13.65 -15.57 -35.27
N SER A 345 14.87 -15.09 -35.51
CA SER A 345 15.16 -13.66 -35.61
C SER A 345 15.04 -13.22 -37.07
N PRO A 346 14.19 -12.23 -37.39
CA PRO A 346 14.05 -11.71 -38.76
C PRO A 346 15.39 -11.25 -39.36
N VAL A 347 16.27 -10.73 -38.50
CA VAL A 347 17.59 -10.25 -38.91
C VAL A 347 18.49 -11.42 -39.28
N ALA A 348 18.57 -12.45 -38.45
CA ALA A 348 19.39 -13.63 -38.73
C ALA A 348 18.86 -14.41 -39.94
N ALA A 349 17.54 -14.59 -40.06
CA ALA A 349 16.92 -15.21 -41.23
C ALA A 349 17.28 -14.48 -42.53
N HIS A 350 17.19 -13.14 -42.55
CA HIS A 350 17.60 -12.34 -43.72
C HIS A 350 19.07 -12.52 -44.10
N MET A 351 19.97 -12.60 -43.10
CA MET A 351 21.40 -12.78 -43.35
C MET A 351 21.70 -14.16 -43.94
N ILE A 352 21.01 -15.21 -43.48
CA ILE A 352 21.16 -16.58 -43.98
C ILE A 352 20.59 -16.72 -45.40
N GLU A 353 19.36 -16.24 -45.62
CA GLU A 353 18.66 -16.42 -46.90
C GLU A 353 19.33 -15.69 -48.06
N ASN A 354 19.99 -14.56 -47.79
CA ASN A 354 20.58 -13.71 -48.82
C ASN A 354 22.11 -13.74 -48.82
N ASP A 355 22.75 -14.56 -47.97
CA ASP A 355 24.21 -14.60 -47.75
C ASP A 355 24.81 -13.19 -47.50
N HIS A 356 24.18 -12.46 -46.58
CA HIS A 356 24.49 -11.07 -46.27
C HIS A 356 25.23 -10.91 -44.95
N GLN A 357 25.92 -9.77 -44.79
CA GLN A 357 26.56 -9.38 -43.55
C GLN A 357 25.91 -8.12 -42.96
N LEU A 358 25.87 -8.07 -41.63
CA LEU A 358 25.34 -6.92 -40.88
C LEU A 358 26.46 -5.91 -40.65
N ASP A 359 26.22 -4.62 -40.93
CA ASP A 359 27.20 -3.58 -40.67
C ASP A 359 27.37 -3.37 -39.15
N PRO A 360 28.55 -3.69 -38.56
CA PRO A 360 28.80 -3.56 -37.13
C PRO A 360 28.70 -2.12 -36.61
N ASN A 361 28.78 -1.12 -37.49
CA ASN A 361 28.73 0.30 -37.14
C ASN A 361 27.34 0.94 -37.38
N SER A 362 26.40 0.22 -37.99
CA SER A 362 25.08 0.75 -38.34
C SER A 362 24.09 0.86 -37.16
N PHE A 363 24.46 0.34 -35.98
CA PHE A 363 23.56 0.31 -34.82
C PHE A 363 23.30 1.71 -34.26
N LYS A 364 22.04 2.16 -34.33
CA LYS A 364 21.64 3.47 -33.82
C LYS A 364 20.38 3.40 -32.97
N LEU A 365 20.41 4.02 -31.79
CA LEU A 365 19.19 4.29 -31.02
C LEU A 365 18.48 5.50 -31.65
N VAL A 366 17.34 5.27 -32.28
CA VAL A 366 16.58 6.29 -33.02
C VAL A 366 15.79 7.17 -32.05
N VAL A 367 15.03 6.55 -31.15
CA VAL A 367 14.20 7.26 -30.17
C VAL A 367 14.32 6.62 -28.78
N PRO A 368 14.86 7.31 -27.78
CA PRO A 368 14.81 6.83 -26.40
C PRO A 368 13.37 6.94 -25.86
N GLU A 369 12.78 5.82 -25.45
CA GLU A 369 11.43 5.77 -24.87
C GLU A 369 11.28 4.57 -23.93
N GLN A 370 11.09 4.85 -22.64
CA GLN A 370 10.98 3.79 -21.62
C GLN A 370 9.55 3.25 -21.48
N ARG A 371 8.54 4.04 -21.84
CA ARG A 371 7.14 3.63 -21.65
C ARG A 371 6.74 2.65 -22.76
N ARG A 372 6.37 1.44 -22.36
CA ARG A 372 6.00 0.33 -23.27
C ARG A 372 5.04 0.72 -24.39
N PHE A 373 3.93 1.39 -24.05
CA PHE A 373 2.93 1.77 -25.05
C PHE A 373 3.50 2.72 -26.11
N PHE A 374 4.15 3.80 -25.68
CA PHE A 374 4.72 4.80 -26.59
C PHE A 374 5.89 4.23 -27.39
N ARG A 375 6.70 3.35 -26.79
CA ARG A 375 7.82 2.70 -27.47
C ARG A 375 7.32 1.82 -28.62
N LYS A 376 6.35 0.95 -28.37
CA LYS A 376 5.74 0.09 -29.40
C LYS A 376 5.02 0.87 -30.49
N PHE A 377 4.34 1.96 -30.11
CA PHE A 377 3.68 2.83 -31.07
C PHE A 377 4.69 3.54 -32.00
N LYS A 378 5.78 4.07 -31.44
CA LYS A 378 6.87 4.70 -32.20
C LYS A 378 7.58 3.71 -33.11
N GLU A 379 7.87 2.50 -32.62
CA GLU A 379 8.45 1.41 -33.42
C GLU A 379 7.60 1.14 -34.67
N ALA A 380 6.29 0.92 -34.50
CA ALA A 380 5.39 0.64 -35.60
C ALA A 380 5.29 1.80 -36.61
N LEU A 381 5.35 3.06 -36.15
CA LEU A 381 5.41 4.22 -37.05
C LEU A 381 6.71 4.23 -37.87
N HIS A 382 7.85 3.99 -37.21
CA HIS A 382 9.15 3.95 -37.89
C HIS A 382 9.25 2.78 -38.88
N ILE A 383 8.67 1.62 -38.57
CA ILE A 383 8.57 0.48 -39.51
C ILE A 383 7.71 0.86 -40.73
N LYS A 384 6.59 1.58 -40.54
CA LYS A 384 5.73 2.04 -41.64
C LYS A 384 6.39 3.09 -42.55
N LYS A 385 7.32 3.89 -42.01
CA LYS A 385 8.07 4.89 -42.79
C LYS A 385 9.06 4.24 -43.78
N LEU A 386 9.55 3.04 -43.48
CA LEU A 386 10.51 2.34 -44.33
C LEU A 386 9.85 1.66 -45.54
N THR A 387 10.45 1.85 -46.72
CA THR A 387 10.10 1.15 -47.96
C THR A 387 10.80 -0.22 -48.03
N ASN A 388 12.12 -0.25 -47.78
CA ASN A 388 12.92 -1.46 -47.75
C ASN A 388 13.21 -1.88 -46.30
N LYS A 389 12.47 -2.87 -45.80
CA LYS A 389 12.57 -3.32 -44.41
C LYS A 389 12.89 -4.81 -44.28
N ILE A 390 13.70 -5.14 -43.29
CA ILE A 390 14.00 -6.52 -42.88
C ILE A 390 12.87 -7.06 -41.98
N ASN A 391 12.10 -6.17 -41.35
CA ASN A 391 11.00 -6.52 -40.45
C ASN A 391 9.91 -7.37 -41.13
N ILE A 392 9.65 -8.56 -40.56
CA ILE A 392 8.52 -9.43 -40.98
C ILE A 392 7.18 -8.88 -40.45
N SER A 393 7.16 -8.34 -39.23
CA SER A 393 5.93 -7.79 -38.62
C SER A 393 5.88 -6.26 -38.70
N ASN A 394 4.68 -5.71 -38.88
CA ASN A 394 4.42 -4.28 -38.92
C ASN A 394 4.26 -3.63 -37.53
N GLY A 395 4.57 -4.36 -36.45
CA GLY A 395 4.38 -3.90 -35.07
C GLY A 395 2.91 -3.76 -34.66
N VAL A 396 2.62 -2.79 -33.80
CA VAL A 396 1.26 -2.49 -33.31
C VAL A 396 0.41 -1.90 -34.44
N ASN A 397 -0.87 -2.28 -34.51
CA ASN A 397 -1.81 -1.68 -35.46
C ASN A 397 -2.08 -0.21 -35.09
N ILE A 398 -1.60 0.70 -35.93
CA ILE A 398 -1.83 2.14 -35.83
C ILE A 398 -2.96 2.53 -36.77
N ASN A 399 -3.97 3.20 -36.23
CA ASN A 399 -5.11 3.70 -37.01
C ASN A 399 -4.63 4.62 -38.15
N PRO A 400 -5.12 4.42 -39.39
CA PRO A 400 -4.67 5.14 -40.59
C PRO A 400 -4.61 6.67 -40.46
N ILE A 401 -5.55 7.27 -39.74
CA ILE A 401 -5.64 8.73 -39.51
C ILE A 401 -4.38 9.25 -38.80
N TRP A 402 -3.90 8.50 -37.81
CA TRP A 402 -2.71 8.87 -37.07
C TRP A 402 -1.44 8.61 -37.87
N SER A 403 -1.40 7.56 -38.71
CA SER A 403 -0.22 7.33 -39.55
C SER A 403 -0.05 8.41 -40.62
N SER A 404 -1.11 8.86 -41.30
CA SER A 404 -0.98 9.87 -42.36
C SER A 404 -0.50 11.22 -41.82
N THR A 405 -0.94 11.58 -40.62
CA THR A 405 -0.51 12.81 -39.94
C THR A 405 0.89 12.69 -39.36
N LEU A 406 1.17 11.62 -38.61
CA LEU A 406 2.40 11.49 -37.81
C LEU A 406 3.64 11.09 -38.63
N LEU A 407 3.49 10.40 -39.77
CA LEU A 407 4.64 10.03 -40.61
C LEU A 407 5.40 11.25 -41.13
N ASN A 408 4.71 12.39 -41.32
CA ASN A 408 5.33 13.65 -41.76
C ASN A 408 6.18 14.32 -40.67
N PHE A 409 6.04 13.93 -39.41
CA PHE A 409 6.77 14.50 -38.26
C PHE A 409 7.92 13.61 -37.77
N LEU A 410 8.12 12.45 -38.40
CA LEU A 410 9.26 11.55 -38.20
C LEU A 410 10.31 11.78 -39.28
#